data_AF-A0A7X3MS27-F1
#
_entry.id   AF-A0A7X3MS27-F1
#
_cell.length_a   1.000
_cell.length_b   1.000
_cell.length_c   1.000
_cell.angle_alpha   90.00
_cell.angle_beta   90.00
_cell.angle_gamma   90.00
#
_symmetry.space_group_name_H-M   'P 1'
#
loop_
_entity.id
_entity.type
_entity.pdbx_description
1 polymer ?
#
loop_
_entity_poly.entity_id
_entity_poly.type
_entity_poly.pdbx_seq_one_letter_code
_entity_poly.pdbx_strand_id
1 'polypeptide(L)' 'LLEEACARAGQPLTLRRQDGYDHSYFFIATFIEDHLRWHATRLG' A
#
# COMPACT_ATOMS: atom_id res chain seq x y z
N LEU A 1 0.18 -15.47 4.01
CA LEU A 1 1.01 -14.95 5.13
C LEU A 1 0.57 -13.58 5.63
N LEU A 2 0.79 -12.47 4.90
CA LEU A 2 0.44 -11.12 5.40
C LEU A 2 -1.07 -10.90 5.54
N GLU A 3 -1.85 -11.19 4.48
CA GLU A 3 -3.32 -11.05 4.49
C GLU A 3 -3.96 -11.88 5.61
N GLU A 4 -3.54 -13.13 5.78
CA GLU A 4 -4.01 -14.02 6.84
C GLU A 4 -3.63 -13.50 8.24
N ALA A 5 -2.42 -12.96 8.40
CA ALA A 5 -1.98 -12.39 9.67
C ALA A 5 -2.82 -11.17 10.06
N CYS A 6 -3.08 -10.25 9.12
CA CYS A 6 -3.95 -9.10 9.34
C CYS A 6 -5.37 -9.53 9.69
N ALA A 7 -5.92 -10.52 8.97
CA ALA A 7 -7.25 -11.06 9.24
C ALA A 7 -7.36 -11.65 10.65
N ARG A 8 -6.37 -12.44 11.09
CA ARG A 8 -6.35 -12.99 12.47
C ARG A 8 -6.21 -11.92 13.54
N ALA A 9 -5.51 -10.82 13.26
CA ALA A 9 -5.29 -9.74 14.20
C ALA A 9 -6.43 -8.70 14.22
N GLY A 10 -7.41 -8.81 13.30
CA GLY A 10 -8.44 -7.78 13.12
C GLY A 10 -7.89 -6.45 12.59
N GLN A 11 -6.70 -6.46 11.99
CA GLN A 11 -6.05 -5.26 11.45
C GLN A 11 -6.62 -4.96 10.06
N PRO A 12 -7.21 -3.77 9.82
CA PRO A 12 -7.64 -3.37 8.49
C PRO A 12 -6.45 -3.34 7.52
N LEU A 13 -6.60 -4.03 6.38
CA LEU A 13 -5.57 -4.14 5.36
C LEU A 13 -6.12 -3.74 3.99
N THR A 14 -5.47 -2.77 3.35
CA THR A 14 -5.64 -2.48 1.93
C THR A 14 -4.39 -2.97 1.20
N LEU A 15 -4.48 -4.12 0.53
CA LEU A 15 -3.38 -4.68 -0.25
C LEU A 15 -3.66 -4.52 -1.75
N ARG A 16 -2.71 -3.96 -2.49
CA ARG A 16 -2.78 -3.80 -3.94
C ARG A 16 -1.60 -4.50 -4.60
N ARG A 17 -1.88 -5.36 -5.58
CA ARG A 17 -0.87 -5.99 -6.44
C ARG A 17 -0.81 -5.21 -7.75
N GLN A 18 0.41 -4.96 -8.24
CA GLN A 18 0.65 -4.15 -9.45
C GLN A 18 1.48 -5.00 -10.41
N ASP A 19 0.82 -5.90 -11.12
CA ASP A 19 1.47 -6.79 -12.07
C ASP A 19 2.08 -5.97 -13.23
N GLY A 20 3.26 -6.37 -13.68
CA GLY A 20 4.00 -5.66 -14.74
C GLY A 20 4.87 -4.49 -14.27
N TYR A 21 4.81 -4.14 -12.98
CA TYR A 21 5.79 -3.22 -12.38
C TYR A 21 6.94 -4.00 -11.73
N ASP A 22 8.14 -3.44 -11.83
CA ASP A 22 9.34 -3.99 -11.20
C ASP A 22 9.57 -3.40 -9.79
N HIS A 23 10.73 -3.69 -9.20
CA HIS A 23 11.12 -3.17 -7.88
C HIS A 23 11.96 -1.88 -7.97
N SER A 24 11.78 -1.09 -9.02
CA SER A 24 12.53 0.14 -9.24
C SER A 24 11.85 1.36 -8.60
N TYR A 25 12.56 2.49 -8.62
CA TYR A 25 11.98 3.77 -8.25
C TYR A 25 10.88 4.24 -9.22
N PHE A 26 10.80 3.71 -10.45
CA PHE A 26 9.69 4.03 -11.35
C PHE A 26 8.36 3.46 -10.83
N PHE A 27 8.38 2.25 -10.26
CA PHE A 27 7.21 1.70 -9.58
C PHE A 27 6.79 2.59 -8.41
N ILE A 28 7.72 2.96 -7.54
CA ILE A 28 7.44 3.79 -6.36
C ILE A 28 6.85 5.14 -6.80
N ALA A 29 7.52 5.83 -7.74
CA ALA A 29 7.10 7.13 -8.23
C ALA A 29 5.72 7.10 -8.90
N THR A 30 5.35 5.98 -9.54
CA THR A 30 4.02 5.83 -10.17
C THR A 30 2.89 5.90 -9.14
N PHE A 31 3.09 5.39 -7.93
CA PHE A 31 2.04 5.27 -6.91
C PHE A 31 2.23 6.19 -5.70
N ILE A 32 3.29 7.01 -5.67
CA ILE A 32 3.64 7.82 -4.49
C ILE A 32 2.56 8.86 -4.14
N GLU A 33 1.90 9.46 -5.13
CA GLU A 33 0.85 10.46 -4.88
C GLU A 33 -0.30 9.88 -4.05
N ASP A 34 -0.76 8.68 -4.40
CA ASP A 34 -1.83 7.97 -3.68
C ASP A 34 -1.42 7.68 -2.23
N HIS A 35 -0.17 7.26 -2.02
CA HIS A 35 0.37 7.04 -0.67
C HIS A 35 0.42 8.34 0.15
N LEU A 36 0.86 9.45 -0.45
CA LEU A 36 0.89 10.75 0.22
C LEU A 36 -0.52 11.23 0.60
N ARG A 37 -1.51 11.07 -0.30
CA ARG A 37 -2.91 11.41 0.00
C ARG A 37 -3.46 10.56 1.14
N TRP A 38 -3.16 9.26 1.16
CA TRP A 38 -3.55 8.37 2.26
C TRP A 38 -3.02 8.87 3.61
N HIS A 39 -1.74 9.27 3.67
CA HIS A 39 -1.13 9.83 4.87
C HIS A 39 -1.75 11.19 5.26
N ALA A 40 -1.94 12.09 4.30
CA ALA A 40 -2.50 13.41 4.54
C ALA A 40 -3.89 13.35 5.20
N THR A 41 -4.74 12.38 4.81
CA THR A 41 -6.07 12.19 5.44
C THR A 41 -6.05 11.72 6.89
N ARG A 42 -4.91 11.22 7.39
CA ARG A 42 -4.77 10.61 8.74
C ARG A 42 -3.84 11.39 9.66
N LEU A 43 -3.02 12.27 9.08
CA LEU A 43 -2.07 13.12 9.80
C LEU A 43 -2.48 14.60 9.82
N GLY A 44 -3.60 14.94 9.16
CA GLY A 44 -4.20 16.28 9.17
C GLY A 44 -5.01 16.56 10.43
#